data_AF-A0A3P7LH71-F1
#
_entry.id   AF-A0A3P7LH71-F1
#
_cell.length_a   1.000
_cell.length_b   1.000
_cell.length_c   1.000
_cell.angle_alpha   90.00
_cell.angle_beta   90.00
_cell.angle_gamma   90.00
#
_symmetry.space_group_name_H-M   'P 1'
#
loop_
_entity.id
_entity.type
_entity.pdbx_description
1 polymer ?
#
loop_
_entity_poly.entity_id
_entity_poly.type
_entity_poly.pdbx_seq_one_letter_code
_entity_poly.pdbx_strand_id
1 'polypeptide(L)'
;MMKNSGTSKPVTLLINNEDYCESASSCDGPNDGWRPSVYKVFFCLFSISALLISSAALIYSHAENWAYLEALYFCFISFATIGFGDYVSNQKDVISMNRDFYRFLNFILLTIGACCFYCLFNVSSIVVRQLLNFMIKKMDVKGTICCLKKKRRYMGLGLRPPKGKNAQSL
;
A
#
# COMPACT_ATOMS: atom_id res chain seq x y z
N MET A 1 -15.33 61.61 -21.89
CA MET A 1 -15.87 61.31 -20.54
C MET A 1 -16.96 60.26 -20.67
N MET A 2 -16.79 59.15 -19.93
CA MET A 2 -17.79 58.21 -19.36
C MET A 2 -18.74 57.48 -20.34
N LYS A 3 -18.51 56.19 -20.64
CA LYS A 3 -18.84 54.95 -19.87
C LYS A 3 -20.35 54.70 -19.77
N ASN A 4 -20.88 53.77 -20.58
CA ASN A 4 -21.52 52.53 -20.10
C ASN A 4 -21.99 51.65 -21.28
N SER A 5 -21.32 50.53 -21.53
CA SER A 5 -21.88 49.42 -22.29
C SER A 5 -21.66 48.15 -21.49
N GLY A 6 -22.76 47.66 -20.92
CA GLY A 6 -22.81 46.43 -20.14
C GLY A 6 -22.32 45.27 -20.98
N THR A 7 -21.13 44.78 -20.66
CA THR A 7 -20.67 43.47 -21.10
C THR A 7 -20.80 42.55 -19.91
N SER A 8 -21.91 41.82 -19.85
CA SER A 8 -22.10 40.66 -19.00
C SER A 8 -21.05 39.61 -19.39
N LYS A 9 -19.85 39.72 -18.83
CA LYS A 9 -18.84 38.68 -18.93
C LYS A 9 -19.15 37.63 -17.86
N PRO A 10 -19.18 36.34 -18.20
CA PRO A 10 -19.49 35.30 -17.24
C PRO A 10 -18.40 35.26 -16.16
N VAL A 11 -18.83 35.25 -14.90
CA VAL A 11 -18.04 35.19 -13.66
C VAL A 11 -17.11 33.96 -13.60
N THR A 12 -17.25 33.03 -14.56
CA THR A 12 -16.49 31.77 -14.64
C THR A 12 -15.01 31.94 -15.02
N LEU A 13 -14.59 33.08 -15.59
CA LEU A 13 -13.18 33.25 -16.00
C LEU A 13 -12.26 33.82 -14.93
N LEU A 14 -12.77 34.38 -13.82
CA LEU A 14 -11.89 34.86 -12.73
C LEU A 14 -11.52 33.76 -11.73
N ILE A 15 -12.22 32.64 -11.71
CA ILE A 15 -11.87 31.50 -10.86
C ILE A 15 -10.69 30.69 -11.46
N ASN A 16 -10.40 30.86 -12.75
CA ASN A 16 -9.32 30.14 -13.42
C ASN A 16 -7.98 30.92 -13.48
N ASN A 17 -7.90 32.11 -12.88
CA ASN A 17 -6.77 33.03 -13.06
C ASN A 17 -5.79 33.10 -11.88
N GLU A 18 -5.94 32.29 -10.82
CA GLU A 18 -5.01 32.31 -9.67
C GLU A 18 -3.88 31.26 -9.72
N ASP A 19 -3.81 30.38 -10.73
CA ASP A 19 -2.83 29.26 -10.72
C ASP A 19 -1.87 29.21 -11.92
N TYR A 20 -1.81 30.25 -12.77
CA TYR A 20 -0.93 30.21 -13.95
C TYR A 20 0.01 31.41 -14.05
N CYS A 21 1.28 31.13 -13.74
CA CYS A 21 2.50 31.82 -14.17
C CYS A 21 3.09 32.87 -13.21
N GLU A 22 3.83 32.39 -12.20
CA GLU A 22 5.06 33.07 -11.79
C GLU A 22 6.22 32.48 -12.63
N SER A 23 6.92 33.38 -13.32
CA SER A 23 7.78 33.11 -14.46
C SER A 23 9.21 32.70 -14.09
N ALA A 24 9.78 31.90 -14.99
CA ALA A 24 11.21 31.75 -15.34
C ALA A 24 12.25 32.50 -14.47
N SER A 25 13.03 31.75 -13.69
CA SER A 25 14.34 32.16 -13.21
C SER A 25 15.18 30.94 -12.80
N SER A 26 16.18 30.63 -13.62
CA SER A 26 17.54 30.17 -13.28
C SER A 26 17.80 28.98 -12.33
N CYS A 27 18.82 28.22 -12.75
CA CYS A 27 19.62 27.22 -12.01
C CYS A 27 19.16 25.76 -12.14
N ASP A 28 19.89 25.01 -12.98
CA ASP A 28 20.07 23.56 -12.85
C ASP A 28 20.44 23.21 -11.39
N GLY A 29 19.55 22.50 -10.72
CA GLY A 29 19.81 21.84 -9.44
C GLY A 29 19.21 20.43 -9.49
N PRO A 30 19.98 19.36 -9.28
CA PRO A 30 19.47 17.98 -9.37
C PRO A 30 18.62 17.64 -8.14
N ASN A 31 17.33 17.98 -8.13
CA ASN A 31 16.38 17.62 -7.05
C ASN A 31 14.90 17.62 -7.50
N ASP A 32 14.61 17.30 -8.75
CA ASP A 32 13.25 17.12 -9.27
C ASP A 32 12.75 15.68 -9.02
N GLY A 33 12.00 15.46 -7.93
CA GLY A 33 11.42 14.12 -7.70
C GLY A 33 10.64 13.84 -6.43
N TRP A 34 9.99 14.80 -5.77
CA TRP A 34 9.16 14.50 -4.58
C TRP A 34 7.71 14.18 -4.93
N ARG A 35 7.50 13.00 -5.52
CA ARG A 35 6.30 12.21 -5.19
C ARG A 35 6.78 11.05 -4.31
N PRO A 36 6.51 11.05 -2.99
CA PRO A 36 6.85 9.91 -2.17
C PRO A 36 6.09 8.71 -2.73
N SER A 37 6.81 7.82 -3.40
CA SER A 37 6.25 6.60 -3.94
C SER A 37 5.64 5.84 -2.77
N VAL A 38 4.37 5.47 -2.87
CA VAL A 38 3.68 4.68 -1.84
C VAL A 38 4.46 3.42 -1.47
N TYR A 39 5.24 2.88 -2.41
CA TYR A 39 6.14 1.76 -2.23
C TYR A 39 7.33 2.09 -1.30
N LYS A 40 7.87 3.32 -1.34
CA LYS A 40 8.92 3.77 -0.41
C LYS A 40 8.40 3.80 1.02
N VAL A 41 7.20 4.36 1.22
CA VAL A 41 6.55 4.41 2.54
C VAL A 41 6.23 2.99 3.03
N PHE A 42 5.69 2.13 2.16
CA PHE A 42 5.45 0.72 2.46
C PHE A 42 6.71 -0.01 2.91
N PHE A 43 7.82 0.14 2.19
CA PHE A 43 9.09 -0.51 2.53
C PHE A 43 9.64 -0.01 3.87
N CYS A 44 9.58 1.30 4.14
CA CYS A 44 9.97 1.86 5.43
C CYS A 44 9.10 1.32 6.57
N LEU A 45 7.77 1.31 6.44
CA LEU A 45 6.86 0.79 7.46
C LEU A 45 7.03 -0.71 7.68
N PHE A 46 7.27 -1.47 6.61
CA PHE A 46 7.60 -2.89 6.68
C PHE A 46 8.87 -3.14 7.47
N SER A 47 9.94 -2.39 7.17
CA SER A 47 11.20 -2.50 7.90
C SER A 47 11.05 -2.13 9.38
N ILE A 48 10.33 -1.05 9.70
CA ILE A 48 10.08 -0.64 11.09
C ILE A 48 9.27 -1.70 11.84
N SER A 49 8.20 -2.21 11.24
CA SER A 49 7.35 -3.23 11.86
C SER A 49 8.12 -4.54 12.08
N ALA A 50 8.96 -4.94 11.13
CA ALA A 50 9.82 -6.12 11.26
C ALA A 50 10.85 -5.96 12.39
N LEU A 51 11.46 -4.78 12.52
CA LEU A 51 12.38 -4.49 13.63
C LEU A 51 11.66 -4.50 14.98
N LEU A 52 10.44 -3.94 15.06
CA LEU A 52 9.62 -3.96 16.28
C LEU A 52 9.21 -5.38 16.68
N ILE A 53 8.81 -6.23 15.73
CA ILE A 53 8.49 -7.64 16.00
C ILE A 53 9.73 -8.39 16.47
N SER A 54 10.88 -8.15 15.82
CA SER A 54 12.14 -8.82 16.16
C SER A 54 12.65 -8.43 17.54
N SER A 55 12.58 -7.14 17.90
CA SER A 55 12.99 -6.66 19.23
C SER A 55 12.03 -7.12 20.32
N ALA A 56 10.71 -7.11 20.06
CA ALA A 56 9.72 -7.67 20.96
C ALA A 56 9.97 -9.16 21.22
N ALA A 57 10.24 -9.95 20.17
CA ALA A 57 10.54 -11.37 20.28
C ALA A 57 11.78 -11.64 21.15
N LEU A 58 12.83 -10.82 21.03
CA LEU A 58 14.01 -10.92 21.90
C LEU A 58 13.66 -10.64 23.37
N ILE A 59 12.85 -9.62 23.63
CA ILE A 59 12.41 -9.28 24.99
C ILE A 59 11.60 -10.44 25.59
N TYR A 60 10.64 -10.99 24.85
CA TYR A 60 9.82 -12.11 25.33
C TYR A 60 10.60 -13.42 25.47
N SER A 61 11.54 -13.69 24.56
CA SER A 61 12.41 -14.86 24.65
C SER A 61 13.25 -14.83 25.93
N HIS A 62 13.80 -13.67 26.30
CA HIS A 62 14.53 -13.50 27.56
C HIS A 62 13.63 -13.45 28.80
N ALA A 63 12.46 -12.81 28.71
CA ALA A 63 11.56 -12.68 29.86
C ALA A 63 10.91 -14.01 30.22
N GLU A 64 10.35 -14.73 29.24
CA GLU A 64 9.54 -15.94 29.44
C GLU A 64 10.33 -17.25 29.25
N ASN A 65 11.63 -17.14 28.92
CA ASN A 65 12.50 -18.27 28.54
C ASN A 65 11.92 -19.11 27.39
N TRP A 66 11.24 -18.47 26.43
CA TRP A 66 10.75 -19.12 25.21
C TRP A 66 11.83 -19.16 24.14
N ALA A 67 11.74 -20.14 23.23
CA ALA A 67 12.60 -20.13 22.06
C ALA A 67 12.31 -18.87 21.22
N TYR A 68 13.34 -18.31 20.57
CA TYR A 68 13.19 -17.08 19.79
C TYR A 68 12.06 -17.16 18.75
N LEU A 69 11.89 -18.33 18.11
CA LEU A 69 10.82 -18.56 17.13
C LEU A 69 9.43 -18.60 17.78
N GLU A 70 9.29 -19.13 19.00
CA GLU A 70 8.03 -19.13 19.75
C GLU A 70 7.67 -17.71 20.19
N ALA A 71 8.63 -16.93 20.66
CA ALA A 71 8.44 -15.53 21.01
C ALA A 71 8.08 -14.69 19.76
N LEU A 72 8.72 -14.94 18.62
CA LEU A 72 8.40 -14.27 17.36
C LEU A 72 7.00 -14.64 16.86
N TYR A 73 6.62 -15.91 16.98
CA TYR A 73 5.27 -16.37 16.70
C TYR A 73 4.24 -15.65 17.57
N PHE A 74 4.47 -15.58 18.88
CA PHE A 74 3.62 -14.84 19.81
C PHE A 74 3.47 -13.38 19.41
N CYS A 75 4.57 -12.66 19.13
CA CYS A 75 4.52 -11.26 18.71
C CYS A 75 3.73 -11.07 17.41
N PHE A 76 3.99 -11.89 16.39
CA PHE A 76 3.32 -11.79 15.11
C PHE A 76 1.82 -12.06 15.22
N ILE A 77 1.41 -13.16 15.87
CA ILE A 77 0.00 -13.53 16.05
C ILE A 77 -0.76 -12.51 16.90
N SER A 78 -0.10 -11.95 17.92
CA SER A 78 -0.68 -10.91 18.77
C SER A 78 -0.89 -9.60 18.02
N PHE A 79 0.11 -9.12 17.27
CA PHE A 79 -0.03 -7.87 16.51
C PHE A 79 -0.96 -8.01 15.31
N ALA A 80 -1.01 -9.20 14.70
CA ALA A 80 -1.98 -9.53 13.67
C ALA A 80 -3.40 -9.72 14.21
N THR A 81 -3.57 -9.62 15.54
CA THR A 81 -4.83 -9.86 16.24
C THR A 81 -5.48 -11.18 15.87
N ILE A 82 -4.69 -12.19 15.47
CA ILE A 82 -5.16 -13.55 15.23
C ILE A 82 -5.44 -14.18 16.59
N GLY A 83 -4.51 -14.00 17.54
CA GLY A 83 -4.74 -14.27 18.97
C GLY A 83 -5.18 -15.71 19.30
N PHE A 84 -4.47 -16.73 18.81
CA PHE A 84 -4.78 -18.13 19.15
C PHE A 84 -4.81 -18.41 20.65
N GLY A 85 -3.98 -17.70 21.43
CA GLY A 85 -3.96 -17.76 22.90
C GLY A 85 -3.23 -18.98 23.47
N ASP A 86 -2.43 -19.67 22.66
CA ASP A 86 -1.55 -20.76 23.04
C ASP A 86 -0.28 -20.29 23.77
N TYR A 87 0.25 -19.13 23.38
CA TYR A 87 1.29 -18.41 24.10
C TYR A 87 0.73 -17.13 24.72
N VAL A 88 0.90 -16.96 26.03
CA VAL A 88 0.44 -15.77 26.76
C VAL A 88 1.55 -15.34 27.72
N SER A 89 1.99 -14.09 27.60
CA SER A 89 2.98 -13.53 28.53
C SER A 89 2.33 -13.29 29.91
N ASN A 90 3.14 -13.24 30.98
CA ASN A 90 2.71 -13.02 32.37
C ASN A 90 2.01 -14.22 33.03
N GLN A 91 2.19 -15.45 32.51
CA GLN A 91 1.73 -16.67 33.16
C GLN A 91 2.75 -17.30 34.11
N LYS A 92 4.05 -17.12 33.85
CA LYS A 92 5.11 -17.69 34.68
C LYS A 92 5.63 -16.61 35.63
N ASP A 93 5.87 -16.96 36.89
CA ASP A 93 6.50 -16.07 37.88
C ASP A 93 7.98 -15.89 37.51
N VAL A 94 8.25 -15.09 36.48
CA VAL A 94 9.61 -14.79 36.02
C VAL A 94 9.96 -13.34 36.31
N ILE A 95 11.03 -13.22 37.10
CA ILE A 95 11.79 -12.02 37.48
C ILE A 95 11.21 -11.24 38.67
N SER A 96 12.06 -11.15 39.69
CA SER A 96 11.99 -10.36 40.93
C SER A 96 11.97 -8.83 40.73
N MET A 97 11.35 -8.35 39.65
CA MET A 97 11.12 -6.93 39.36
C MET A 97 9.61 -6.67 39.39
N ASN A 98 9.22 -5.47 39.82
CA ASN A 98 7.82 -5.06 40.03
C ASN A 98 6.87 -5.65 38.97
N ARG A 99 6.06 -6.64 39.37
CA ARG A 99 5.09 -7.37 38.52
C ARG A 99 4.23 -6.39 37.71
N ASP A 100 3.86 -5.28 38.31
CA ASP A 100 3.03 -4.25 37.68
C ASP A 100 3.75 -3.58 36.49
N PHE A 101 5.05 -3.31 36.61
CA PHE A 101 5.82 -2.69 35.53
C PHE A 101 5.92 -3.59 34.30
N TYR A 102 6.10 -4.91 34.50
CA TYR A 102 6.10 -5.87 33.41
C TYR A 102 4.75 -5.91 32.67
N ARG A 103 3.64 -5.85 33.40
CA ARG A 103 2.28 -5.81 32.83
C ARG A 103 2.04 -4.53 32.03
N PHE A 104 2.46 -3.38 32.55
CA PHE A 104 2.39 -2.11 31.83
C PHE A 104 3.25 -2.12 30.56
N LEU A 105 4.48 -2.63 30.64
CA LEU A 105 5.35 -2.78 29.47
C LEU A 105 4.75 -3.70 28.42
N ASN A 106 4.17 -4.82 28.81
CA ASN A 106 3.46 -5.73 27.91
C ASN A 106 2.34 -5.01 27.16
N PHE A 107 1.50 -4.29 27.90
CA PHE A 107 0.38 -3.56 27.33
C PHE A 107 0.85 -2.50 26.34
N ILE A 108 1.88 -1.73 26.70
CA ILE A 108 2.48 -0.71 25.83
C ILE A 108 3.07 -1.35 24.57
N LEU A 109 3.84 -2.42 24.73
CA LEU A 109 4.53 -3.10 23.62
C LEU A 109 3.53 -3.75 22.66
N LEU A 110 2.48 -4.40 23.19
CA LEU A 110 1.39 -4.97 22.40
C LEU A 110 0.58 -3.89 21.68
N THR A 111 0.28 -2.78 22.35
CA THR A 111 -0.49 -1.66 21.76
C THR A 111 0.30 -0.95 20.66
N ILE A 112 1.58 -0.64 20.90
CA ILE A 112 2.46 0.00 19.91
C ILE A 112 2.68 -0.94 18.72
N GLY A 113 2.96 -2.22 18.97
CA GLY A 113 3.15 -3.23 17.93
C GLY A 113 1.92 -3.40 17.06
N ALA A 114 0.73 -3.54 17.66
CA ALA A 114 -0.54 -3.62 16.94
C ALA A 114 -0.83 -2.35 16.14
N CYS A 115 -0.56 -1.16 16.69
CA CYS A 115 -0.72 0.11 15.99
C CYS A 115 0.16 0.19 14.74
N CYS A 116 1.45 -0.15 14.86
CA CYS A 116 2.37 -0.18 13.72
C CYS A 116 1.96 -1.22 12.67
N PHE A 117 1.54 -2.41 13.10
CA PHE A 117 1.07 -3.47 12.20
C PHE A 117 -0.21 -3.08 11.47
N TYR A 118 -1.14 -2.39 12.13
CA TYR A 118 -2.35 -1.85 11.50
C TYR A 118 -2.03 -0.80 10.43
N CYS A 119 -1.10 0.11 10.71
CA CYS A 119 -0.61 1.08 9.72
C CYS A 119 0.00 0.39 8.50
N LEU A 120 0.78 -0.67 8.72
CA LEU A 120 1.35 -1.49 7.66
C LEU A 120 0.27 -2.16 6.81
N PHE A 121 -0.77 -2.75 7.42
CA PHE A 121 -1.87 -3.34 6.67
C PHE A 121 -2.70 -2.32 5.90
N ASN A 122 -2.91 -1.13 6.46
CA ASN A 122 -3.59 -0.04 5.78
C ASN A 122 -2.87 0.32 4.47
N VAL A 123 -1.55 0.54 4.53
CA VAL A 123 -0.74 0.82 3.33
C VAL A 123 -0.67 -0.39 2.39
N SER A 124 -0.57 -1.60 2.93
CA SER A 124 -0.61 -2.85 2.15
C SER A 124 -1.88 -2.94 1.30
N SER A 125 -3.04 -2.55 1.86
CA SER A 125 -4.32 -2.59 1.14
C SER A 125 -4.31 -1.67 -0.10
N ILE A 126 -3.65 -0.51 -0.01
CA ILE A 126 -3.49 0.43 -1.11
C ILE A 126 -2.60 -0.18 -2.20
N VAL A 127 -1.47 -0.78 -1.80
CA VAL A 127 -0.55 -1.47 -2.72
C VAL A 127 -1.24 -2.64 -3.41
N VAL A 128 -1.99 -3.46 -2.68
CA VAL A 128 -2.74 -4.59 -3.25
C VAL A 128 -3.75 -4.12 -4.31
N ARG A 129 -4.48 -3.02 -4.06
CA ARG A 129 -5.40 -2.43 -5.05
C ARG A 129 -4.67 -1.96 -6.31
N GLN A 130 -3.50 -1.32 -6.15
CA GLN A 130 -2.68 -0.89 -7.29
C GLN A 130 -2.16 -2.08 -8.10
N LEU A 131 -1.71 -3.14 -7.41
CA LEU A 131 -1.27 -4.40 -8.03
C LEU A 131 -2.41 -5.09 -8.77
N LEU A 132 -3.61 -5.18 -8.19
CA LEU A 132 -4.78 -5.77 -8.84
C LEU A 132 -5.18 -4.98 -10.09
N ASN A 133 -5.25 -3.65 -10.02
CA ASN A 133 -5.57 -2.81 -11.17
C ASN A 133 -4.51 -2.93 -12.28
N PHE A 134 -3.24 -3.02 -11.89
CA PHE A 134 -2.14 -3.26 -12.83
C PHE A 134 -2.25 -4.65 -13.48
N MET A 135 -2.56 -5.69 -12.70
CA MET A 135 -2.75 -7.05 -13.19
C MET A 135 -3.91 -7.13 -14.19
N ILE A 136 -5.06 -6.51 -13.89
CA ILE A 136 -6.21 -6.43 -14.80
C ILE A 136 -5.83 -5.74 -16.10
N LYS A 137 -5.17 -4.57 -16.03
CA LYS A 137 -4.67 -3.87 -17.24
C LYS A 137 -3.68 -4.71 -18.04
N LYS A 138 -2.76 -5.42 -17.38
CA LYS A 138 -1.79 -6.30 -18.06
C LYS A 138 -2.47 -7.48 -18.73
N MET A 139 -3.53 -8.03 -18.14
CA MET A 139 -4.33 -9.11 -18.72
C MET A 139 -5.13 -8.63 -19.93
N ASP A 140 -5.76 -7.46 -19.87
CA ASP A 140 -6.52 -6.87 -20.99
C ASP A 140 -5.60 -6.45 -22.16
N VAL A 141 -4.45 -5.84 -21.86
CA VAL A 141 -3.44 -5.47 -22.87
C VAL A 141 -2.86 -6.72 -23.55
N LYS A 142 -2.55 -7.78 -22.80
CA LYS A 142 -2.11 -9.06 -23.39
C LYS A 142 -3.20 -9.70 -24.25
N GLY A 143 -4.46 -9.65 -23.82
CA GLY A 143 -5.62 -10.10 -24.61
C GLY A 143 -5.74 -9.35 -25.94
N THR A 144 -5.68 -8.02 -25.89
CA THR A 144 -5.76 -7.14 -27.06
C THR A 144 -4.59 -7.36 -28.02
N ILE A 145 -3.35 -7.44 -27.52
CA ILE A 145 -2.16 -7.71 -28.34
C ILE A 145 -2.22 -9.11 -28.96
N CYS A 146 -2.71 -10.12 -28.23
CA CYS A 146 -2.87 -11.48 -28.76
C CYS A 146 -3.89 -11.51 -29.90
N CYS A 147 -5.05 -10.87 -29.73
CA CYS A 147 -6.06 -10.70 -30.78
C CYS A 147 -5.51 -9.94 -32.01
N LEU A 148 -4.78 -8.85 -31.81
CA LEU A 148 -4.16 -8.09 -32.90
C LEU A 148 -3.09 -8.90 -33.64
N LYS A 149 -2.26 -9.67 -32.93
CA LYS A 149 -1.25 -10.56 -33.53
C LYS A 149 -1.90 -11.67 -34.35
N LYS A 150 -3.02 -12.23 -33.86
CA LYS A 150 -3.83 -13.21 -34.58
C LYS A 150 -4.45 -12.60 -35.84
N LYS A 151 -5.05 -11.40 -35.76
CA LYS A 151 -5.61 -10.64 -36.90
C LYS A 151 -4.56 -10.33 -37.97
N ARG A 152 -3.36 -9.92 -37.57
CA ARG A 152 -2.25 -9.60 -38.49
C ARG A 152 -1.71 -10.85 -39.22
N ARG A 153 -1.68 -12.02 -38.57
CA ARG A 153 -1.35 -13.29 -39.25
C ARG A 153 -2.38 -13.69 -40.30
N TYR A 154 -3.68 -13.52 -40.04
CA TYR A 154 -4.71 -13.80 -41.05
C TYR A 154 -4.56 -12.89 -42.28
N MET A 155 -4.24 -11.60 -42.08
CA MET A 155 -4.00 -10.66 -43.19
C MET A 155 -2.72 -10.97 -43.99
N GLY A 156 -1.64 -11.42 -43.34
CA GLY A 156 -0.38 -11.76 -44.01
C GLY A 156 -0.36 -13.10 -44.75
N LEU A 157 -1.25 -14.03 -44.39
CA LEU A 157 -1.40 -15.33 -45.05
C LEU A 157 -2.50 -15.34 -46.13
N GLY A 158 -3.21 -14.24 -46.34
CA GLY A 158 -4.37 -14.18 -47.25
C GLY A 158 -5.55 -15.06 -46.82
N LEU A 159 -5.49 -15.71 -45.65
CA LEU A 159 -6.59 -16.52 -45.12
C LEU A 159 -7.67 -15.59 -44.58
N ARG A 160 -8.86 -15.61 -45.22
CA ARG A 160 -10.07 -14.99 -44.65
C ARG A 160 -10.28 -15.54 -43.22
N PRO A 161 -10.58 -14.67 -42.23
CA PRO A 161 -10.92 -15.13 -40.89
C PRO A 161 -12.13 -16.08 -40.98
N PRO A 162 -12.15 -17.16 -40.19
CA PRO A 162 -13.27 -18.09 -40.20
C PRO A 162 -14.54 -17.33 -39.83
N LYS A 163 -15.56 -17.38 -40.70
CA LYS A 163 -16.89 -16.86 -40.39
C LYS A 163 -17.37 -17.60 -39.14
N GLY A 164 -17.60 -16.85 -38.05
CA GLY A 164 -18.24 -17.38 -36.86
C GLY A 164 -19.52 -18.09 -37.27
N LYS A 165 -19.69 -19.33 -36.79
CA LYS A 165 -20.96 -20.03 -36.93
C LYS A 165 -22.02 -19.15 -36.25
N ASN A 166 -23.00 -18.73 -37.03
CA ASN A 166 -24.18 -18.04 -36.54
C ASN A 166 -24.81 -18.90 -35.45
N ALA A 167 -24.69 -18.47 -34.20
CA ALA A 167 -25.57 -18.92 -33.14
C ALA A 167 -26.89 -18.15 -33.30
N GLN A 168 -27.72 -18.56 -34.26
CA GLN A 168 -29.14 -18.17 -34.39
C GLN A 168 -29.79 -19.00 -35.51
N SER A 169 -30.42 -20.12 -35.15
CA SER A 169 -31.70 -20.62 -35.70
C SER A 169 -32.00 -22.00 -35.12
N LEU A 170 -32.60 -22.04 -33.92
CA LEU A 170 -33.68 -22.95 -33.57
C LEU A 170 -34.51 -22.27 -32.48
#